data_AF-A0A382WI57-F1
#
_entry.id   AF-A0A382WI57-F1
#
_cell.length_a   1.000
_cell.length_b   1.000
_cell.length_c   1.000
_cell.angle_alpha   90.00
_cell.angle_beta   90.00
_cell.angle_gamma   90.00
#
_symmetry.space_group_name_H-M   'P 1'
#
loop_
_entity.id
_entity.type
_entity.pdbx_description
1 polymer ?
#
loop_
_entity_poly.entity_id
_entity_poly.type
_entity_poly.pdbx_seq_one_letter_code
_entity_poly.pdbx_strand_id
1 'polypeptide(L)'
;MPKSALSKNQVSIENVNLTLNPPVDASQDWIGQTDVIKQLLACWLMVHEKDLPLSPRLIGPPGIGKTTLAMAAAREKAQPLFIYQCTSDTRPEDLLITPVLVESGKIAYHASPLVTAMI
;
A
#
# COMPACT_ATOMS: atom_id res chain seq x y z
N MET A 1 4.28 10.45 -20.82
CA MET A 1 4.05 11.29 -19.63
C MET A 1 2.77 10.83 -18.96
N PRO A 2 2.79 10.13 -17.82
CA PRO A 2 1.54 9.88 -17.11
C PRO A 2 1.20 11.09 -16.25
N LYS A 3 -0.09 11.44 -16.34
CA LYS A 3 -0.72 12.61 -15.72
C LYS A 3 -0.58 12.53 -14.20
N SER A 4 -0.11 13.63 -13.60
CA SER A 4 -0.29 13.96 -12.19
C SER A 4 -1.77 13.87 -11.86
N ALA A 5 -2.20 12.73 -11.33
CA ALA A 5 -3.51 12.59 -10.72
C ALA A 5 -3.43 13.39 -9.41
N LEU A 6 -4.18 14.49 -9.36
CA LEU A 6 -4.40 15.30 -8.17
C LEU A 6 -4.90 14.39 -7.03
N SER A 7 -4.00 13.88 -6.18
CA SER A 7 -4.41 13.16 -4.99
C SER A 7 -4.96 14.19 -4.02
N LYS A 8 -6.25 14.08 -3.67
CA LYS A 8 -6.73 14.66 -2.43
C LYS A 8 -5.90 14.02 -1.32
N ASN A 9 -4.92 14.74 -0.79
CA ASN A 9 -4.08 14.29 0.32
C ASN A 9 -4.84 14.28 1.66
N GLN A 10 -6.13 14.60 1.63
CA GLN A 10 -7.01 14.61 2.79
C GLN A 10 -8.39 14.08 2.45
N VAL A 11 -8.95 13.34 3.40
CA VAL A 11 -10.36 12.95 3.40
C VAL A 11 -11.00 13.41 4.70
N SER A 12 -12.26 13.80 4.66
CA SER A 12 -13.05 14.11 5.84
C SER A 12 -13.97 12.93 6.13
N ILE A 13 -13.87 12.34 7.32
CA ILE A 13 -14.81 11.35 7.82
C ILE A 13 -15.52 11.99 9.00
N GLU A 14 -16.84 12.21 8.85
CA GLU A 14 -17.63 13.02 9.77
C GLU A 14 -17.00 14.42 9.99
N ASN A 15 -16.56 14.72 11.21
CA ASN A 15 -15.91 15.97 11.59
C ASN A 15 -14.38 15.85 11.72
N VAL A 16 -13.77 14.74 11.29
CA VAL A 16 -12.33 14.49 11.38
C VAL A 16 -11.69 14.56 9.99
N ASN A 17 -10.68 15.42 9.84
CA ASN A 17 -9.85 15.48 8.64
C ASN A 17 -8.65 14.55 8.81
N LEU A 18 -8.56 13.54 7.94
CA LEU A 18 -7.46 12.59 7.88
C LEU A 18 -6.51 12.98 6.75
N THR A 19 -5.23 13.11 7.08
CA THR A 19 -4.16 13.21 6.07
C THR A 19 -3.83 11.81 5.56
N LEU A 20 -3.84 11.66 4.24
CA LEU A 20 -3.60 10.40 3.55
C LEU A 20 -2.16 10.28 3.08
N ASN A 21 -1.65 9.07 3.06
CA ASN A 21 -0.30 8.81 2.54
C ASN A 21 -0.33 8.65 1.02
N PRO A 22 0.63 9.21 0.28
CA PRO A 22 0.75 8.93 -1.13
C PRO A 22 1.13 7.46 -1.36
N PRO A 23 0.70 6.84 -2.48
CA PRO A 23 1.19 5.52 -2.86
C PRO A 23 2.69 5.57 -3.11
N VAL A 24 3.34 4.43 -2.87
CA VAL A 24 4.76 4.21 -3.15
C VAL A 24 4.96 4.11 -4.66
N ASP A 25 6.03 4.75 -5.15
CA ASP A 25 6.45 4.58 -6.54
C ASP A 25 6.98 3.16 -6.78
N ALA A 26 6.33 2.44 -7.70
CA ALA A 26 6.67 1.08 -8.11
C ALA A 26 7.44 1.04 -9.44
N SER A 27 8.22 2.08 -9.75
CA SER A 27 8.96 2.24 -11.01
C SER A 27 10.06 1.19 -11.28
N GLN A 28 10.31 0.25 -10.36
CA GLN A 28 11.33 -0.79 -10.54
C GLN A 28 10.88 -1.89 -11.51
N ASP A 29 11.75 -2.27 -12.46
CA ASP A 29 11.52 -3.40 -13.37
C ASP A 29 11.84 -4.74 -12.68
N TRP A 30 11.05 -5.79 -12.98
CA TRP A 30 11.32 -7.15 -12.52
C TRP A 30 12.29 -7.85 -13.48
N ILE A 31 13.49 -8.14 -12.99
CA ILE A 31 14.55 -8.85 -13.74
C ILE A 31 14.59 -10.35 -13.36
N GLY A 32 13.69 -10.79 -12.48
CA GLY A 32 13.64 -12.16 -11.99
C GLY A 32 12.82 -13.12 -12.87
N GLN A 33 12.55 -14.31 -12.35
CA GLN A 33 11.79 -15.35 -13.06
C GLN A 33 10.34 -14.90 -13.30
N THR A 34 9.90 -14.99 -14.56
CA THR A 34 8.56 -14.56 -14.97
C THR A 34 7.46 -15.43 -14.36
N ASP A 35 7.72 -16.70 -14.06
CA ASP A 35 6.69 -17.59 -13.53
C ASP A 35 6.29 -17.25 -12.09
N VAL A 36 7.22 -16.70 -11.29
CA VAL A 36 6.94 -16.30 -9.91
C VAL A 36 6.01 -15.09 -9.85
N ILE A 37 6.23 -14.09 -10.72
CA ILE A 37 5.33 -12.93 -10.80
C ILE A 37 3.95 -13.34 -11.33
N LYS A 38 3.88 -14.25 -12.32
CA LYS A 38 2.60 -14.81 -12.79
C LYS A 38 1.83 -15.50 -11.67
N GLN A 39 2.50 -16.28 -10.81
CA GLN A 39 1.85 -16.91 -9.66
C GLN A 39 1.28 -15.87 -8.68
N LEU A 40 2.04 -14.82 -8.37
CA LEU A 40 1.56 -13.74 -7.51
C LEU A 40 0.36 -13.00 -8.13
N LEU A 41 0.42 -12.69 -9.42
CA LEU A 41 -0.67 -12.04 -10.14
C LEU A 41 -1.94 -12.91 -10.16
N ALA A 42 -1.78 -14.23 -10.30
CA ALA A 42 -2.89 -15.18 -10.25
C ALA A 42 -3.58 -15.21 -8.88
N CYS A 43 -2.85 -15.01 -7.77
CA CYS A 43 -3.45 -14.88 -6.44
C CYS A 43 -4.43 -13.69 -6.34
N TRP A 44 -4.25 -12.67 -7.17
CA TRP A 44 -5.08 -11.45 -7.20
C TRP A 44 -5.99 -11.38 -8.43
N LEU A 45 -6.19 -12.49 -9.14
CA LEU A 45 -7.15 -12.57 -10.23
C LEU A 45 -8.56 -12.73 -9.64
N MET A 46 -9.48 -11.85 -10.03
CA MET A 46 -10.91 -11.97 -9.73
C MET A 46 -11.63 -12.27 -11.03
N VAL A 47 -12.48 -13.30 -11.06
CA VAL A 47 -13.23 -13.70 -12.27
C VAL A 47 -14.61 -13.07 -12.26
N HIS A 48 -15.21 -12.95 -11.08
CA HIS A 48 -16.47 -12.29 -10.84
C HIS A 48 -16.28 -11.09 -9.91
N GLU A 49 -17.11 -10.04 -10.04
CA GLU A 49 -17.02 -8.80 -9.25
C GLU A 49 -17.20 -9.01 -7.73
N LYS A 50 -17.72 -10.18 -7.33
CA LYS A 50 -17.95 -10.55 -5.93
C LYS A 50 -16.84 -11.44 -5.36
N ASP A 51 -15.89 -11.85 -6.20
CA ASP A 51 -14.76 -12.65 -5.73
C ASP A 51 -13.86 -11.79 -4.85
N LEU A 52 -13.29 -12.41 -3.82
CA LEU A 52 -12.24 -11.80 -3.01
C LEU A 52 -10.88 -12.30 -3.52
N PRO A 53 -9.91 -11.41 -3.76
CA PRO A 53 -8.57 -11.84 -4.10
C PRO A 53 -7.94 -12.56 -2.89
N LEU A 54 -6.95 -13.40 -3.15
CA LEU A 54 -6.20 -14.05 -2.08
C LEU A 54 -5.25 -13.03 -1.39
N SER A 55 -4.86 -13.34 -0.16
CA SER A 55 -3.84 -12.61 0.61
C SER A 55 -2.53 -13.42 0.65
N PRO A 56 -1.74 -13.43 -0.44
CA PRO A 56 -0.56 -14.29 -0.56
C PRO A 56 0.52 -13.89 0.44
N ARG A 57 1.21 -14.90 0.99
CA ARG A 57 2.40 -14.71 1.82
C ARG A 57 3.65 -15.11 1.05
N LEU A 58 4.54 -14.16 0.82
CA LEU A 58 5.82 -14.41 0.15
C LEU A 58 6.87 -14.87 1.17
N ILE A 59 7.38 -16.09 1.03
CA ILE A 59 8.36 -16.71 1.92
C ILE A 59 9.63 -17.03 1.13
N GLY A 60 10.80 -16.85 1.76
CA GLY A 60 12.09 -17.20 1.19
C GLY A 60 13.23 -16.44 1.87
N PRO A 61 14.49 -16.76 1.54
CA PRO A 61 15.67 -16.13 2.12
C PRO A 61 15.63 -14.59 2.07
N PRO A 62 16.28 -13.89 3.02
CA PRO A 62 16.42 -12.44 2.96
C PRO A 62 17.16 -12.01 1.68
N GLY A 63 16.82 -10.84 1.13
CA GLY A 63 17.49 -10.29 -0.05
C GLY A 63 17.09 -10.89 -1.41
N ILE A 64 16.25 -11.93 -1.47
CA ILE A 64 15.86 -12.58 -2.75
C ILE A 64 14.87 -11.74 -3.62
N GLY A 65 14.57 -10.49 -3.24
CA GLY A 65 13.70 -9.61 -4.01
C GLY A 65 12.19 -9.75 -3.77
N LYS A 66 11.75 -10.27 -2.62
CA LYS A 66 10.31 -10.43 -2.30
C LYS A 66 9.52 -9.12 -2.39
N THR A 67 10.07 -8.04 -1.83
CA THR A 67 9.43 -6.71 -1.89
C THR A 67 9.41 -6.19 -3.32
N THR A 68 10.52 -6.34 -4.05
CA THR A 68 10.62 -5.95 -5.46
C THR A 68 9.63 -6.73 -6.34
N LEU A 69 9.41 -8.01 -6.08
CA LEU A 69 8.40 -8.83 -6.76
C LEU A 69 6.98 -8.27 -6.55
N ALA A 70 6.63 -7.92 -5.31
CA ALA A 70 5.33 -7.32 -4.99
C ALA A 70 5.16 -5.93 -5.66
N MET A 71 6.22 -5.11 -5.66
CA MET A 71 6.23 -3.81 -6.35
C MET A 71 6.00 -3.97 -7.85
N ALA A 72 6.72 -4.89 -8.49
CA ALA A 72 6.58 -5.16 -9.91
C ALA A 72 5.18 -5.68 -10.26
N ALA A 73 4.61 -6.58 -9.44
CA ALA A 73 3.26 -7.08 -9.65
C ALA A 73 2.19 -5.97 -9.52
N ALA A 74 2.35 -5.05 -8.57
CA ALA A 74 1.46 -3.88 -8.45
C ALA A 74 1.53 -2.98 -9.70
N ARG A 75 2.75 -2.75 -10.23
CA ARG A 75 2.96 -2.02 -11.48
C ARG A 75 2.32 -2.73 -12.68
N GLU A 76 2.48 -4.05 -12.81
CA GLU A 76 1.88 -4.83 -13.91
C GLU A 76 0.35 -4.80 -13.86
N LYS A 77 -0.25 -4.77 -12.66
CA LYS A 77 -1.70 -4.57 -12.47
C LYS A 77 -2.15 -3.12 -12.63
N ALA A 78 -1.22 -2.17 -12.80
CA ALA A 78 -1.49 -0.73 -12.78
C ALA A 78 -2.28 -0.28 -11.53
N GLN A 79 -1.95 -0.86 -10.37
CA GLN A 79 -2.62 -0.57 -9.09
C GLN A 79 -1.72 0.27 -8.17
N PRO A 80 -2.30 1.21 -7.39
CA PRO A 80 -1.56 1.92 -6.35
C PRO A 80 -0.96 0.95 -5.34
N LEU A 81 0.31 1.17 -4.99
CA LEU A 81 1.02 0.35 -4.00
C LEU A 81 1.15 1.11 -2.68
N PHE A 82 0.76 0.46 -1.59
CA PHE A 82 0.99 0.96 -0.24
C PHE A 82 1.80 -0.08 0.53
N ILE A 83 2.86 0.38 1.20
CA ILE A 83 3.74 -0.48 1.98
C ILE A 83 3.70 -0.03 3.43
N TYR A 84 3.39 -0.97 4.31
CA TYR A 84 3.53 -0.81 5.75
C TYR A 84 4.64 -1.72 6.26
N GLN A 85 5.63 -1.15 6.94
CA GLN A 85 6.76 -1.92 7.49
C GLN A 85 6.53 -2.19 8.98
N CYS A 86 6.11 -3.42 9.30
CA CYS A 86 5.91 -3.83 10.69
C CYS A 86 7.24 -4.22 11.35
N THR A 87 7.38 -3.88 12.63
CA THR A 87 8.44 -4.34 13.55
C THR A 87 7.80 -4.96 14.78
N SER A 88 8.60 -5.50 15.72
CA SER A 88 8.09 -5.99 17.01
C SER A 88 7.42 -4.91 17.86
N ASP A 89 7.76 -3.65 17.61
CA ASP A 89 7.26 -2.50 18.37
C ASP A 89 6.04 -1.83 17.72
N THR A 90 5.60 -2.30 16.54
CA THR A 90 4.41 -1.78 15.86
C THR A 90 3.18 -1.96 16.73
N ARG A 91 2.53 -0.85 17.06
CA ARG A 91 1.32 -0.82 17.88
C ARG A 91 0.08 -0.78 16.98
N PRO A 92 -1.10 -1.19 17.49
CA PRO A 92 -2.33 -1.14 16.71
C PRO A 92 -2.66 0.25 16.14
N GLU A 93 -2.37 1.32 16.88
CA GLU A 93 -2.58 2.70 16.44
C GLU A 93 -1.72 3.06 15.22
N ASP A 94 -0.51 2.50 15.11
CA ASP A 94 0.38 2.76 13.99
C ASP A 94 -0.17 2.14 12.70
N LEU A 95 -0.96 1.06 12.78
CA LEU A 95 -1.65 0.44 11.65
C LEU A 95 -2.93 1.18 11.25
N LEU A 96 -3.43 2.09 12.09
CA LEU A 96 -4.70 2.78 11.91
C LEU A 96 -4.49 4.27 11.61
N ILE A 97 -4.68 5.12 12.61
CA ILE A 97 -4.59 6.57 12.52
C ILE A 97 -3.72 7.06 13.68
N THR A 98 -2.65 7.78 13.35
CA THR A 98 -1.73 8.35 14.35
C THR A 98 -2.04 9.83 14.56
N PRO A 99 -2.34 10.28 15.80
CA PRO A 99 -2.45 11.69 16.12
C PRO A 99 -1.05 12.33 16.23
N VAL A 100 -0.84 13.45 15.55
CA VAL A 100 0.42 14.19 15.53
C VAL A 100 0.15 15.65 15.91
N LEU A 101 0.99 16.22 16.79
CA LEU A 101 0.92 17.63 17.13
C LEU A 101 1.58 18.47 16.03
N VAL A 102 0.83 19.40 15.43
CA VAL A 102 1.37 20.32 14.41
C VAL A 102 1.69 21.70 14.99
N GLU A 103 2.46 22.50 14.24
CA GLU A 103 3.04 23.80 14.67
C GLU A 103 2.04 24.79 15.28
N SER A 104 0.73 24.65 15.03
CA SER A 104 -0.32 25.50 15.60
C SER A 104 -0.94 24.98 16.91
N GLY A 105 -0.35 23.97 17.56
CA GLY A 105 -0.91 23.32 18.75
C GLY A 105 -2.19 22.51 18.47
N LYS A 106 -2.49 22.24 17.20
CA LYS A 106 -3.63 21.41 16.79
C LYS A 106 -3.17 19.96 16.62
N ILE A 107 -4.10 19.04 16.78
CA ILE A 107 -3.88 17.63 16.46
C ILE A 107 -4.22 17.42 14.99
N ALA A 108 -3.26 16.90 14.22
CA ALA A 108 -3.50 16.35 12.91
C ALA A 108 -3.61 14.83 13.00
N TYR A 109 -4.52 14.24 12.24
CA TYR A 109 -4.72 12.80 12.19
C TYR A 109 -4.16 12.26 10.88
N HIS A 110 -3.16 11.39 10.97
CA HIS A 110 -2.52 10.79 9.80
C HIS A 110 -2.97 9.34 9.66
N ALA A 111 -3.60 9.01 8.55
CA ALA A 111 -3.95 7.64 8.22
C ALA A 111 -2.67 6.85 7.90
N SER A 112 -2.59 5.61 8.35
CA SER A 112 -1.53 4.69 7.94
C SER A 112 -1.62 4.38 6.43
N PRO A 113 -0.55 3.86 5.80
CA PRO A 113 -0.64 3.33 4.44
C PRO A 113 -1.74 2.28 4.26
N LEU A 114 -2.02 1.46 5.29
CA LEU A 114 -3.09 0.45 5.26
C LEU A 114 -4.47 1.12 5.22
N VAL A 115 -4.74 2.07 6.13
CA VAL A 115 -6.02 2.79 6.15
C VAL A 115 -6.19 3.60 4.87
N THR A 116 -5.13 4.25 4.38
CA THR A 116 -5.18 5.00 3.12
C THR A 116 -5.55 4.11 1.93
N ALA A 117 -5.12 2.85 1.90
CA ALA A 117 -5.48 1.91 0.84
C ALA A 117 -6.93 1.40 0.93
N MET A 118 -7.57 1.51 2.10
CA MET A 118 -8.94 1.03 2.34
C MET A 118 -10.03 2.03 1.93
N ILE A 119 -9.70 3.31 1.81
CA ILE A 119 -10.62 4.44 1.60
C ILE A 119 -10.46 5.05 0.22
#